data_AF-T0ZWY0-F1
#
_entry.id   AF-T0ZWY0-F1
#
_cell.length_a   1.000
_cell.length_b   1.000
_cell.length_c   1.000
_cell.angle_alpha   90.00
_cell.angle_beta   90.00
_cell.angle_gamma   90.00
#
_symmetry.space_group_name_H-M   'P 1'
#
loop_
_entity.id
_entity.type
_entity.pdbx_description
1 polymer ?
#
loop_
_entity_poly.entity_id
_entity_poly.type
_entity_poly.pdbx_seq_one_letter_code
_entity_poly.pdbx_strand_id
1 'polypeptide(L)'
;FDLMEADSELIAGWMTDMSPAYYALALFLDYSKVFMSSLLISILFLGGWLGPAPIPGAVWLLIKAIVIAVIAVIIRATTFRMRIDRILRMGWLILIPLSLINLIITYIVFVG
;
A
#
# COMPACT_ATOMS: atom_id res chain seq x y z
N PHE A 1 5.10 -6.24 -1.43
CA PHE A 1 5.59 -7.64 -1.38
C PHE A 1 6.54 -7.78 -2.53
N ASP A 2 7.81 -7.84 -2.20
CA ASP A 2 8.90 -7.63 -3.14
C ASP A 2 9.13 -8.91 -3.95
N LEU A 3 8.19 -9.17 -4.87
CA LEU A 3 8.19 -10.30 -5.78
C LEU A 3 9.43 -10.33 -6.70
N MET A 4 10.08 -9.17 -6.91
CA MET A 4 11.29 -9.02 -7.74
C MET A 4 12.60 -9.10 -6.94
N GLU A 5 12.51 -9.24 -5.62
CA GLU A 5 13.66 -9.32 -4.68
C GLU A 5 13.69 -10.70 -3.98
N ALA A 6 12.85 -11.63 -4.45
CA ALA A 6 12.67 -12.95 -3.86
C ALA A 6 13.86 -13.87 -4.22
N ASP A 7 14.60 -14.26 -3.18
CA ASP A 7 15.75 -15.17 -3.12
C ASP A 7 15.60 -16.58 -3.77
N SER A 8 14.67 -16.83 -4.71
CA SER A 8 14.64 -18.08 -5.49
C SER A 8 15.42 -18.04 -6.80
N GLU A 9 15.85 -16.85 -7.23
CA GLU A 9 16.80 -16.64 -8.31
C GLU A 9 17.90 -15.73 -7.77
N LEU A 10 19.10 -16.29 -7.57
CA LEU A 10 20.22 -15.76 -6.77
C LEU A 10 20.79 -14.39 -7.18
N ILE A 11 20.13 -13.69 -8.09
CA ILE A 11 20.52 -12.40 -8.63
C ILE A 11 19.20 -11.65 -8.83
N ALA A 12 19.01 -10.50 -8.16
CA ALA A 12 17.93 -9.60 -8.51
C ALA A 12 18.16 -9.12 -9.95
N GLY A 13 17.63 -9.86 -10.93
CA GLY A 13 18.13 -9.81 -12.31
C GLY A 13 18.01 -8.43 -12.95
N TRP A 14 17.00 -7.65 -12.54
CA TRP A 14 16.87 -6.26 -13.00
C TRP A 14 17.82 -5.30 -12.28
N MET A 15 18.25 -5.58 -11.05
CA MET A 15 19.14 -4.69 -10.28
C MET A 15 20.61 -4.85 -10.69
N THR A 16 21.01 -6.00 -11.25
CA THR A 16 22.42 -6.27 -11.59
C THR A 16 22.86 -5.75 -12.95
N ASP A 17 21.93 -5.57 -13.87
CA ASP A 17 22.24 -5.08 -15.23
C ASP A 17 21.98 -3.57 -15.38
N MET A 18 21.43 -2.92 -14.35
CA MET A 18 21.05 -1.51 -14.37
C MET A 18 22.21 -0.59 -14.01
N SER A 19 22.32 0.54 -14.71
CA SER A 19 23.22 1.61 -14.28
C SER A 19 22.79 2.16 -12.89
N PRO A 20 23.73 2.69 -12.07
CA PRO A 20 23.42 3.22 -10.74
C PRO A 20 22.33 4.32 -10.74
N ALA A 21 22.25 5.12 -11.80
CA ALA A 21 21.22 6.16 -11.93
C ALA A 21 19.82 5.56 -12.12
N TYR A 22 19.68 4.54 -12.98
CA TYR A 22 18.41 3.84 -13.18
C TYR A 22 17.99 3.06 -11.93
N TYR A 23 18.96 2.46 -11.24
CA TYR A 23 18.73 1.79 -9.96
C TYR A 23 18.14 2.74 -8.89
N ALA A 24 18.75 3.92 -8.72
CA ALA A 24 18.27 4.93 -7.78
C ALA A 24 16.85 5.42 -8.12
N LEU A 25 16.54 5.62 -9.41
CA LEU A 25 15.21 6.02 -9.85
C LEU A 25 14.17 4.92 -9.61
N ALA A 26 14.51 3.65 -9.82
CA ALA A 26 13.60 2.54 -9.57
C ALA A 26 13.26 2.41 -8.07
N LEU A 27 14.27 2.50 -7.20
CA LEU A 27 14.03 2.54 -5.74
C LEU A 27 13.15 3.72 -5.35
N PHE A 28 13.45 4.92 -5.88
CA PHE A 28 12.63 6.11 -5.63
C PHE A 28 11.17 5.91 -6.07
N LEU A 29 10.94 5.28 -7.22
CA LEU A 29 9.60 4.97 -7.71
C LEU A 29 8.86 3.99 -6.80
N ASP A 30 9.54 2.98 -6.26
CA ASP A 30 8.90 2.02 -5.36
C ASP A 30 8.49 2.67 -4.03
N TYR A 31 9.31 3.55 -3.46
CA TYR A 31 8.91 4.34 -2.29
C TYR A 31 7.81 5.36 -2.64
N SER A 32 7.84 5.93 -3.83
CA SER A 32 6.80 6.84 -4.31
C SER A 32 5.44 6.13 -4.43
N LYS A 33 5.40 4.87 -4.89
CA LYS A 33 4.16 4.06 -4.94
C LYS A 33 3.56 3.87 -3.55
N VAL A 34 4.38 3.63 -2.52
CA VAL A 34 3.92 3.49 -1.13
C VAL A 34 3.34 4.81 -0.61
N PHE A 35 3.97 5.94 -0.94
CA PHE A 35 3.46 7.25 -0.55
C PHE A 35 2.12 7.56 -1.25
N MET A 36 2.02 7.31 -2.55
CA MET A 36 0.79 7.53 -3.33
C MET A 36 -0.36 6.63 -2.88
N SER A 37 -0.10 5.36 -2.55
CA SER A 37 -1.14 4.48 -2.01
C SER A 37 -1.61 4.93 -0.63
N SER A 38 -0.70 5.43 0.21
CA SER A 38 -1.04 6.00 1.52
C SER A 38 -1.90 7.26 1.41
N LEU A 39 -1.63 8.12 0.40
CA LEU A 39 -2.48 9.26 0.07
C LEU A 39 -3.89 8.82 -0.34
N LEU A 40 -4.01 7.83 -1.23
CA LEU A 40 -5.31 7.30 -1.66
C LEU A 40 -6.12 6.75 -0.48
N ILE A 41 -5.49 5.97 0.40
CA ILE A 41 -6.15 5.43 1.61
C ILE A 41 -6.62 6.57 2.52
N SER A 42 -5.79 7.60 2.71
CA SER A 42 -6.15 8.75 3.53
C SER A 42 -7.35 9.52 2.97
N ILE A 43 -7.45 9.66 1.65
CA ILE A 43 -8.56 10.37 1.00
C ILE A 43 -9.85 9.55 1.08
N LEU A 44 -9.79 8.25 0.72
CA LEU A 44 -10.98 7.41 0.58
C LEU A 44 -11.57 6.98 1.93
N PHE A 45 -10.72 6.66 2.91
CA PHE A 45 -11.18 6.02 4.16
C PHE A 45 -11.06 6.91 5.40
N LEU A 46 -10.09 7.85 5.44
CA LEU A 46 -9.84 8.70 6.61
C LEU A 46 -10.39 10.12 6.47
N GLY A 47 -11.30 10.37 5.52
CA GLY A 47 -11.95 11.67 5.34
C GLY A 47 -11.06 12.76 4.74
N GLY A 48 -9.95 12.39 4.09
CA GLY A 48 -9.08 13.29 3.34
C GLY A 48 -8.62 14.51 4.15
N TRP A 49 -9.07 15.69 3.71
CA TRP A 49 -8.70 17.01 4.24
C TRP A 49 -9.39 17.37 5.57
N LEU A 50 -10.35 16.57 6.05
CA LEU A 50 -11.11 16.88 7.26
C LEU A 50 -10.30 16.55 8.52
N GLY A 51 -10.09 17.54 9.40
CA GLY A 51 -9.44 17.37 10.69
C GLY A 51 -9.93 18.39 11.72
N PRO A 52 -9.97 18.05 13.03
CA PRO A 52 -10.32 19.00 14.07
C PRO A 52 -9.16 20.00 14.30
N ALA A 53 -9.49 21.27 14.58
CA ALA A 53 -8.55 22.38 14.87
C ALA A 53 -7.94 23.11 13.63
N PRO A 54 -7.35 24.32 13.78
CA PRO A 54 -7.27 25.38 12.76
C PRO A 54 -6.14 25.19 11.71
N ILE A 55 -5.65 23.97 11.57
CA ILE A 55 -4.56 23.65 10.64
C ILE A 55 -5.15 23.53 9.23
N PRO A 56 -4.48 24.07 8.17
CA PRO A 56 -4.94 23.89 6.80
C PRO A 56 -5.18 22.41 6.49
N GLY A 57 -6.31 22.11 5.85
CA GLY A 57 -6.68 20.72 5.51
C GLY A 57 -5.56 19.99 4.78
N ALA A 58 -4.78 20.72 3.96
CA ALA A 58 -3.57 20.26 3.29
C ALA A 58 -2.61 19.46 4.20
N VAL A 59 -2.33 20.02 5.37
CA VAL A 59 -1.39 19.46 6.34
C VAL A 59 -2.00 18.23 7.02
N TRP A 60 -3.31 18.23 7.27
CA TRP A 60 -3.99 17.07 7.87
C TRP A 60 -3.94 15.83 6.99
N LEU A 61 -4.12 15.99 5.68
CA LEU A 61 -3.98 14.88 4.75
C LEU A 61 -2.54 14.38 4.67
N LEU A 62 -1.55 15.28 4.69
CA LEU A 62 -0.14 14.87 4.73
C LEU A 62 0.19 14.11 6.02
N ILE A 63 -0.30 14.58 7.18
CA ILE A 63 -0.11 13.88 8.46
C ILE A 63 -0.69 12.47 8.39
N LYS A 64 -1.94 12.33 7.96
CA LYS A 64 -2.60 11.01 7.84
C LYS A 64 -1.86 10.11 6.84
N ALA A 65 -1.47 10.64 5.69
CA ALA A 65 -0.72 9.90 4.69
C ALA A 65 0.65 9.45 5.20
N ILE A 66 1.36 10.29 5.97
CA ILE A 66 2.64 9.93 6.62
C ILE A 66 2.41 8.83 7.64
N VAL A 67 1.36 8.92 8.48
CA VAL A 67 1.03 7.87 9.45
C VAL A 67 0.77 6.53 8.76
N ILE A 68 -0.02 6.52 7.68
CA ILE A 68 -0.28 5.31 6.90
C ILE A 68 0.99 4.79 6.22
N ALA A 69 1.83 5.67 5.67
CA ALA A 69 3.10 5.28 5.06
C ALA A 69 4.06 4.65 6.09
N VAL A 70 4.14 5.22 7.30
CA VAL A 70 4.94 4.67 8.40
C VAL A 70 4.42 3.29 8.79
N ILE A 71 3.10 3.12 8.93
CA ILE A 71 2.50 1.80 9.21
C ILE A 71 2.85 0.81 8.08
N ALA A 72 2.76 1.22 6.82
CA ALA A 72 3.10 0.36 5.68
C ALA A 72 4.58 -0.07 5.70
N VAL A 73 5.49 0.83 6.09
CA VAL A 73 6.92 0.52 6.24
C VAL A 73 7.16 -0.40 7.44
N ILE A 74 6.47 -0.18 8.57
CA ILE A 74 6.56 -1.06 9.74
C ILE A 74 6.07 -2.46 9.39
N ILE A 75 4.95 -2.58 8.67
CA ILE A 75 4.45 -3.86 8.17
C ILE A 75 5.50 -4.51 7.27
N ARG A 76 6.09 -3.79 6.31
CA ARG A 76 7.17 -4.32 5.46
C ARG A 76 8.35 -4.82 6.30
N ALA A 77 8.73 -4.10 7.36
CA ALA A 77 9.82 -4.48 8.25
C ALA A 77 9.49 -5.68 9.15
N THR A 78 8.22 -5.85 9.54
CA THR A 78 7.77 -6.86 10.52
C THR A 78 7.30 -8.15 9.85
N THR A 79 6.84 -8.08 8.60
CA THR A 79 6.36 -9.27 7.88
C THR A 79 7.52 -10.22 7.62
N PHE A 80 7.55 -11.31 8.39
CA PHE A 80 8.39 -12.45 8.09
C PHE A 80 8.02 -12.97 6.70
N ARG A 81 9.01 -13.06 5.82
CA ARG A 81 8.87 -13.37 4.39
C ARG A 81 7.79 -14.41 4.12
N MET A 82 6.70 -14.00 3.45
CA MET A 82 5.58 -14.87 3.12
C MET A 82 5.71 -15.42 1.70
N ARG A 83 5.47 -16.72 1.53
CA ARG A 83 5.43 -17.34 0.20
C ARG A 83 4.31 -16.73 -0.64
N ILE A 84 4.59 -16.52 -1.93
CA ILE A 84 3.66 -15.94 -2.92
C ILE A 84 2.32 -16.68 -2.92
N ASP A 85 2.34 -18.01 -2.83
CA ASP A 85 1.12 -18.83 -2.79
C ASP A 85 0.16 -18.48 -1.65
N ARG A 86 0.69 -18.04 -0.49
CA ARG A 86 -0.14 -17.64 0.66
C ARG A 86 -0.74 -16.25 0.43
N ILE A 87 0.03 -15.34 -0.13
CA ILE A 87 -0.43 -13.97 -0.46
C ILE A 87 -1.52 -14.05 -1.53
N LEU A 88 -1.32 -14.85 -2.57
CA LEU A 88 -2.29 -15.03 -3.65
C LEU A 88 -3.60 -15.63 -3.13
N ARG A 89 -3.53 -16.66 -2.28
CA ARG A 89 -4.71 -17.24 -1.63
C ARG A 89 -5.44 -16.22 -0.75
N MET A 90 -4.72 -15.43 0.05
CA MET A 90 -5.35 -14.38 0.86
C MET A 90 -6.06 -13.34 -0.02
N GLY A 91 -5.43 -12.90 -1.11
CA GLY A 91 -6.04 -11.96 -2.05
C GLY A 91 -7.34 -12.52 -2.67
N TRP A 92 -7.24 -13.69 -3.29
CA TRP A 92 -8.34 -14.26 -4.06
C TRP A 92 -9.45 -14.88 -3.22
N LEU A 93 -9.11 -15.57 -2.13
CA LEU A 93 -10.10 -16.32 -1.34
C LEU A 93 -10.69 -15.50 -0.19
N ILE A 94 -9.98 -14.46 0.27
CA ILE A 94 -10.41 -13.69 1.45
C ILE A 94 -10.74 -12.26 1.06
N LEU A 95 -9.79 -11.50 0.50
CA LEU A 95 -9.98 -10.07 0.28
C LEU A 95 -11.03 -9.75 -0.79
N ILE A 96 -11.01 -10.44 -1.93
CA ILE A 96 -11.99 -10.19 -3.01
C ILE A 96 -13.43 -10.52 -2.54
N PRO A 97 -13.73 -11.70 -1.99
CA PRO A 97 -15.07 -12.01 -1.50
C PRO A 97 -15.53 -11.06 -0.39
N LEU A 98 -14.62 -10.69 0.53
CA LEU A 98 -14.95 -9.76 1.62
C LEU A 98 -15.30 -8.36 1.09
N SER A 99 -14.62 -7.89 0.05
CA SER A 99 -14.92 -6.60 -0.58
C SER A 99 -16.31 -6.60 -1.25
N LEU A 100 -16.71 -7.71 -1.88
CA LEU A 100 -18.03 -7.87 -2.49
C LEU A 100 -19.13 -7.91 -1.43
N ILE A 101 -18.91 -8.64 -0.33
CA ILE A 101 -19.85 -8.69 0.80
C ILE A 101 -20.06 -7.28 1.37
N ASN A 102 -18.98 -6.51 1.59
CA ASN A 102 -19.08 -5.15 2.09
C ASN A 102 -19.89 -4.24 1.14
N LEU A 103 -19.71 -4.41 -0.17
CA LEU A 103 -20.46 -3.65 -1.18
C LEU A 103 -21.95 -3.99 -1.14
N ILE A 104 -22.32 -5.27 -1.05
CA ILE A 104 -23.71 -5.72 -0.94
C ILE A 104 -24.36 -5.18 0.34
N ILE A 105 -23.66 -5.25 1.48
CA ILE A 105 -24.16 -4.71 2.75
C ILE A 105 -24.40 -3.21 2.64
N THR A 106 -23.45 -2.47 2.07
CA THR A 106 -23.59 -1.02 1.89
C THR A 106 -24.78 -0.69 1.00
N TYR A 107 -25.01 -1.44 -0.08
CA TYR A 107 -26.18 -1.27 -0.94
C TYR A 107 -27.49 -1.48 -0.17
N ILE A 108 -27.60 -2.58 0.59
CA ILE A 108 -28.82 -2.90 1.35
C ILE A 108 -29.11 -1.84 2.42
N VAL A 109 -28.09 -1.36 3.13
CA VAL A 109 -28.28 -0.40 4.25
C VAL A 109 -28.66 1.00 3.77
N PHE A 110 -28.10 1.46 2.65
CA PHE A 110 -28.29 2.85 2.19
C PHE A 110 -29.37 3.01 1.11
N VAL A 111 -29.63 1.98 0.30
CA VAL A 111 -30.57 2.05 -0.84
C VAL A 111 -31.81 1.20 -0.61
N GLY A 112 -31.67 0.08 0.12
CA GLY A 112 -32.74 -0.89 0.39
C GLY A 112 -33.74 -0.44 1.44
#